data_AF-A0A0Q4RMB0-F1
#
_entry.id   AF-A0A0Q4RMB0-F1
#
_cell.length_a   1.000
_cell.length_b   1.000
_cell.length_c   1.000
_cell.angle_alpha   90.00
_cell.angle_beta   90.00
_cell.angle_gamma   90.00
#
_symmetry.space_group_name_H-M   'P 1'
#
loop_
_entity.id
_entity.type
_entity.pdbx_description
1 polymer ?
#
loop_
_entity_poly.entity_id
_entity_poly.type
_entity_poly.pdbx_seq_one_letter_code
_entity_poly.pdbx_strand_id
1 'polypeptide(L)'
;MEKSIKKITEKLYNWIRSNNGIQQSDNVIKVLALLKLITLIDRNRNEDEIKFIQNFIRNNNPIDYRSESLFNCILANSLILDFGSIGQIEAPLEYSSILYEIKDANPNSVNGVLLNCVFEDDNDKNEISSLNFKIPMFELDIIKMINDVLTQIEMKSKFGTCEVEYNPVFNSKIEGMAIHAMRLYDLELVMRSLRALNYLECKESLAIQTGLDFILHQQCTDGSFGDFETAFSEVKNEANGEITILQIKLETAIQVLWTLYELTKDKNNLISRIFNSHKHFNQIKT
;
A
#
# COMPACT_ATOMS: atom_id res chain seq x y z
N MET A 1 7.18 15.64 -11.83
CA MET A 1 6.65 14.50 -11.05
C MET A 1 7.75 13.63 -10.47
N GLU A 2 8.63 13.01 -11.28
CA GLU A 2 9.71 12.13 -10.77
C GLU A 2 10.63 12.77 -9.73
N LYS A 3 11.08 14.02 -9.94
CA LYS A 3 11.90 14.75 -8.96
C LYS A 3 11.18 14.95 -7.62
N SER A 4 9.87 15.19 -7.63
CA SER A 4 9.07 15.37 -6.42
C SER A 4 8.93 14.07 -5.65
N ILE A 5 8.70 12.96 -6.35
CA ILE A 5 8.59 11.62 -5.77
C ILE A 5 9.92 11.18 -5.14
N LYS A 6 11.05 11.43 -5.83
CA LYS A 6 12.37 11.14 -5.27
C LYS A 6 12.59 11.87 -3.94
N LYS A 7 12.30 13.17 -3.91
CA LYS A 7 12.39 14.00 -2.68
C LYS A 7 11.51 13.46 -1.56
N ILE A 8 10.32 12.94 -1.88
CA ILE A 8 9.44 12.29 -0.90
C ILE A 8 10.09 11.06 -0.31
N THR A 9 10.58 10.15 -1.16
CA THR A 9 11.21 8.91 -0.72
C THR A 9 12.47 9.17 0.12
N GLU A 10 13.26 10.18 -0.23
CA GLU A 10 14.44 10.60 0.54
C GLU A 10 14.05 11.11 1.94
N LYS A 11 13.01 11.95 2.03
CA LYS A 11 12.51 12.44 3.32
C LYS A 11 11.98 11.32 4.21
N LEU A 12 11.16 10.43 3.66
CA LEU A 12 10.64 9.28 4.42
C LEU A 12 11.77 8.36 4.89
N TYR A 13 12.75 8.09 4.03
CA TYR A 13 13.92 7.31 4.41
C TYR A 13 14.69 7.96 5.58
N ASN A 14 14.92 9.27 5.51
CA ASN A 14 15.58 10.03 6.59
C ASN A 14 14.74 10.05 7.87
N TRP A 15 13.41 10.11 7.75
CA TRP A 15 12.50 10.02 8.89
C TRP A 15 12.60 8.66 9.57
N ILE A 16 12.55 7.57 8.80
CA ILE A 16 12.71 6.20 9.31
C ILE A 16 14.06 6.04 10.03
N ARG A 17 15.14 6.55 9.41
CA ARG A 17 16.50 6.45 9.94
C ARG A 17 16.71 7.25 11.23
N SER A 18 16.05 8.40 11.37
CA SER A 18 16.23 9.29 12.52
C SER A 18 15.33 8.95 13.70
N ASN A 19 14.28 8.15 13.50
CA ASN A 19 13.31 7.84 14.54
C ASN A 19 13.72 6.57 15.31
N ASN A 20 14.34 6.75 16.48
CA ASN A 20 14.76 5.64 17.34
C ASN A 20 13.58 4.79 17.87
N GLY A 21 12.37 5.36 17.94
CA GLY A 21 11.14 4.66 18.33
C GLY A 21 10.68 3.61 17.31
N ILE A 22 11.23 3.60 16.10
CA ILE A 22 10.96 2.59 15.06
C ILE A 22 11.71 1.28 15.34
N GLN A 23 12.78 1.30 16.13
CA GLN A 23 13.56 0.10 16.48
C GLN A 23 13.03 -0.62 17.73
N GLN A 24 12.00 -0.06 18.38
CA GLN A 24 11.35 -0.66 19.54
C GLN A 24 9.85 -0.72 19.24
N SER A 25 9.24 -1.90 19.35
CA SER A 25 7.79 -2.19 19.18
C SER A 25 7.28 -2.61 17.80
N ASP A 26 6.05 -3.16 17.83
CA ASP A 26 5.24 -3.90 16.86
C ASP A 26 5.14 -3.35 15.42
N ASN A 27 5.81 -2.24 15.13
CA ASN A 27 5.79 -1.53 13.85
C ASN A 27 6.84 -2.02 12.84
N VAL A 28 7.66 -3.02 13.19
CA VAL A 28 8.74 -3.54 12.34
C VAL A 28 8.22 -3.88 10.94
N ILE A 29 7.07 -4.54 10.83
CA ILE A 29 6.48 -4.95 9.56
C ILE A 29 6.05 -3.72 8.73
N LYS A 30 5.41 -2.73 9.32
CA LYS A 30 5.05 -1.48 8.63
C LYS A 30 6.27 -0.74 8.09
N VAL A 31 7.36 -0.73 8.85
CA VAL A 31 8.60 -0.05 8.45
C VAL A 31 9.26 -0.80 7.30
N LEU A 32 9.34 -2.13 7.35
CA LEU A 32 9.82 -2.96 6.25
C LEU A 32 8.92 -2.80 5.01
N ALA A 33 7.60 -2.76 5.18
CA ALA A 33 6.66 -2.52 4.09
C ALA A 33 6.88 -1.15 3.42
N LEU A 34 7.07 -0.11 4.22
CA LEU A 34 7.36 1.23 3.74
C LEU A 34 8.71 1.31 3.00
N LEU A 35 9.75 0.66 3.54
CA LEU A 35 11.05 0.53 2.88
C LEU A 35 10.93 -0.22 1.54
N LYS A 36 10.09 -1.25 1.45
CA LYS A 36 9.80 -1.93 0.18
C LYS A 36 9.22 -0.97 -0.85
N LEU A 37 8.19 -0.20 -0.50
CA LEU A 37 7.58 0.77 -1.40
C LEU A 37 8.58 1.83 -1.86
N ILE A 38 9.41 2.32 -0.95
CA ILE A 38 10.54 3.23 -1.23
C ILE A 38 11.45 2.62 -2.31
N THR A 39 11.88 1.37 -2.16
CA THR A 39 12.76 0.69 -3.16
C THR A 39 12.09 0.46 -4.52
N LEU A 40 10.78 0.24 -4.55
CA LEU A 40 10.04 0.04 -5.80
C LEU A 40 9.87 1.34 -6.60
N ILE A 41 9.71 2.46 -5.89
CA ILE A 41 9.54 3.79 -6.48
C ILE A 41 10.87 4.34 -7.02
N ASP A 42 11.93 4.28 -6.20
CA ASP A 42 13.27 4.72 -6.56
C ASP A 42 14.26 3.55 -6.47
N ARG A 43 14.64 3.09 -7.67
CA ARG A 43 15.46 1.90 -7.93
C ARG A 43 16.95 2.15 -7.81
N ASN A 44 17.39 3.41 -7.88
CA ASN A 44 18.81 3.77 -7.91
C ASN A 44 19.31 4.04 -6.50
N ARG A 45 19.19 3.03 -5.63
CA ARG A 45 19.60 3.12 -4.22
C ARG A 45 21.10 3.14 -4.09
N ASN A 46 21.59 3.97 -3.18
CA ASN A 46 23.01 4.00 -2.85
C ASN A 46 23.37 2.88 -1.85
N GLU A 47 24.67 2.61 -1.70
CA GLU A 47 25.14 1.55 -0.80
C GLU A 47 24.77 1.78 0.67
N ASP A 48 24.67 3.04 1.11
CA ASP A 48 24.34 3.37 2.49
C ASP A 48 22.88 3.03 2.82
N GLU A 49 21.97 3.22 1.87
CA GLU A 49 20.56 2.80 1.97
C GLU A 49 20.43 1.29 2.07
N ILE A 50 21.16 0.56 1.23
CA ILE A 50 21.18 -0.91 1.26
C ILE A 50 21.72 -1.41 2.60
N LYS A 51 22.85 -0.86 3.08
CA LYS A 51 23.44 -1.21 4.38
C LYS A 51 22.49 -0.92 5.53
N PHE A 52 21.75 0.18 5.48
CA PHE A 52 20.75 0.50 6.49
C PHE A 52 19.63 -0.55 6.53
N ILE A 53 19.05 -0.90 5.37
CA ILE A 53 17.99 -1.92 5.27
C ILE A 53 18.48 -3.26 5.84
N GLN A 54 19.68 -3.70 5.44
CA GLN A 54 20.28 -4.95 5.91
C GLN A 54 20.50 -4.95 7.43
N ASN A 55 21.02 -3.84 7.98
CA ASN A 55 21.19 -3.70 9.42
C ASN A 55 19.84 -3.68 10.16
N PHE A 56 18.83 -3.03 9.59
CA PHE A 56 17.48 -2.99 10.16
C PHE A 56 16.86 -4.39 10.24
N ILE A 57 16.92 -5.16 9.15
CA ILE A 57 16.47 -6.56 9.12
C ILE A 57 17.22 -7.40 10.16
N ARG A 58 18.54 -7.22 10.30
CA ARG A 58 19.36 -7.96 11.27
C ARG A 58 18.98 -7.67 12.72
N ASN A 59 18.69 -6.43 13.04
CA ASN A 59 18.42 -6.03 14.41
C ASN A 59 16.99 -6.37 14.87
N ASN A 60 16.07 -6.68 13.94
CA ASN A 60 14.66 -6.92 14.23
C ASN A 60 14.19 -8.35 13.91
N ASN A 61 15.12 -9.32 13.83
CA ASN A 61 14.79 -10.74 13.66
C ASN A 61 14.76 -11.43 15.05
N PRO A 62 13.73 -12.22 15.40
CA PRO A 62 12.60 -12.69 14.57
C PRO A 62 11.46 -11.67 14.39
N ILE A 63 10.77 -11.80 13.26
CA ILE A 63 9.63 -10.96 12.86
C ILE A 63 8.33 -11.71 13.11
N ASP A 64 7.38 -11.10 13.81
CA ASP A 64 6.04 -11.68 14.04
C ASP A 64 5.04 -11.21 12.96
N TYR A 65 4.84 -12.02 11.92
CA TYR A 65 3.92 -11.74 10.82
C TYR A 65 2.42 -11.69 11.20
N ARG A 66 2.06 -11.98 12.45
CA ARG A 66 0.67 -11.94 12.92
C ARG A 66 0.25 -10.58 13.46
N SER A 67 1.21 -9.66 13.67
CA SER A 67 0.94 -8.36 14.29
C SER A 67 0.33 -7.33 13.34
N GLU A 68 0.26 -7.62 12.03
CA GLU A 68 -0.04 -6.63 11.01
C GLU A 68 -0.95 -7.15 9.89
N SER A 69 -1.42 -6.22 9.05
CA SER A 69 -2.22 -6.55 7.87
C SER A 69 -1.45 -7.43 6.89
N LEU A 70 -2.15 -8.32 6.20
CA LEU A 70 -1.56 -9.21 5.21
C LEU A 70 -0.76 -8.47 4.14
N PHE A 71 -1.27 -7.31 3.68
CA PHE A 71 -0.60 -6.48 2.69
C PHE A 71 0.77 -5.98 3.19
N ASN A 72 0.84 -5.48 4.43
CA ASN A 72 2.10 -5.04 5.04
C ASN A 72 3.06 -6.23 5.21
N CYS A 73 2.55 -7.39 5.63
CA CYS A 73 3.34 -8.62 5.74
C CYS A 73 3.94 -9.06 4.40
N ILE A 74 3.17 -9.01 3.31
CA ILE A 74 3.66 -9.35 1.96
C ILE A 74 4.77 -8.40 1.51
N LEU A 75 4.60 -7.10 1.70
CA LEU A 75 5.62 -6.10 1.36
C LEU A 75 6.91 -6.30 2.18
N ALA A 76 6.76 -6.49 3.49
CA ALA A 76 7.89 -6.73 4.40
C ALA A 76 8.65 -8.01 4.03
N ASN A 77 7.92 -9.10 3.81
CA ASN A 77 8.46 -10.38 3.36
C ASN A 77 9.27 -10.19 2.07
N SER A 78 8.69 -9.50 1.08
CA SER A 78 9.41 -9.21 -0.17
C SER A 78 10.70 -8.41 0.01
N LEU A 79 10.74 -7.45 0.94
CA LEU A 79 11.97 -6.71 1.20
C LEU A 79 13.05 -7.62 1.80
N ILE A 80 12.67 -8.48 2.74
CA ILE A 80 13.62 -9.38 3.41
C ILE A 80 14.16 -10.40 2.41
N LEU A 81 13.33 -10.90 1.49
CA LEU A 81 13.78 -11.79 0.43
C LEU A 81 14.78 -11.11 -0.52
N ASP A 82 14.61 -9.82 -0.79
CA ASP A 82 15.51 -9.07 -1.69
C ASP A 82 16.84 -8.68 -1.03
N PHE A 83 16.84 -8.38 0.28
CA PHE A 83 17.99 -7.77 0.98
C PHE A 83 18.53 -8.58 2.16
N GLY A 84 17.82 -9.60 2.61
CA GLY A 84 18.20 -10.44 3.76
C GLY A 84 19.32 -11.42 3.45
N SER A 85 20.08 -11.77 4.49
CA SER A 85 21.06 -12.86 4.46
C SER A 85 20.39 -14.23 4.65
N ILE A 86 21.12 -15.32 4.43
CA ILE A 86 20.61 -16.70 4.49
C ILE A 86 19.83 -17.00 5.79
N GLY A 87 20.35 -16.58 6.95
CA GLY A 87 19.66 -16.80 8.23
C GLY A 87 18.43 -15.92 8.46
N GLN A 88 18.21 -14.91 7.63
CA GLN A 88 17.08 -13.98 7.74
C GLN A 88 15.95 -14.32 6.78
N ILE A 89 16.24 -15.01 5.68
CA ILE A 89 15.24 -15.37 4.66
C ILE A 89 14.45 -16.63 5.00
N GLU A 90 14.90 -17.45 5.95
CA GLU A 90 14.24 -18.72 6.31
C GLU A 90 12.78 -18.54 6.76
N ALA A 91 12.54 -17.71 7.79
CA ALA A 91 11.18 -17.43 8.26
C ALA A 91 10.27 -16.75 7.21
N PRO A 92 10.73 -15.75 6.44
CA PRO A 92 9.95 -15.21 5.31
C PRO A 92 9.58 -16.27 4.26
N LEU A 93 10.48 -17.22 3.96
CA LEU A 93 10.20 -18.34 3.05
C LEU A 93 9.15 -19.30 3.60
N GLU A 94 9.24 -19.65 4.88
CA GLU A 94 8.24 -20.48 5.57
C GLU A 94 6.88 -19.78 5.56
N TYR A 95 6.83 -18.50 5.92
CA TYR A 95 5.61 -17.70 5.88
C TYR A 95 4.99 -17.63 4.49
N SER A 96 5.79 -17.42 3.44
CA SER A 96 5.32 -17.50 2.05
C SER A 96 4.72 -18.86 1.69
N SER A 97 5.31 -19.96 2.18
CA SER A 97 4.77 -21.31 1.97
C SER A 97 3.39 -21.48 2.62
N ILE A 98 3.22 -20.99 3.85
CA ILE A 98 1.93 -21.02 4.56
C ILE A 98 0.89 -20.19 3.80
N LEU A 99 1.25 -18.97 3.38
CA LEU A 99 0.35 -18.11 2.61
C LEU A 99 -0.10 -18.77 1.30
N TYR A 100 0.80 -19.48 0.63
CA TYR A 100 0.48 -20.23 -0.59
C TYR A 100 -0.52 -21.36 -0.32
N GLU A 101 -0.36 -22.10 0.77
CA GLU A 101 -1.25 -23.20 1.15
C GLU A 101 -2.68 -22.73 1.50
N ILE A 102 -2.83 -21.52 2.05
CA ILE A 102 -4.13 -20.99 2.49
C ILE A 102 -4.81 -20.06 1.47
N LYS A 103 -4.18 -19.76 0.33
CA LYS A 103 -4.72 -18.78 -0.63
C LYS A 103 -6.14 -19.13 -1.11
N ASP A 104 -6.41 -20.42 -1.27
CA ASP A 104 -7.69 -20.95 -1.76
C ASP A 104 -8.75 -21.13 -0.65
N ALA A 105 -8.42 -20.82 0.61
CA ALA A 105 -9.35 -21.01 1.74
C ALA A 105 -10.53 -20.03 1.69
N ASN A 106 -10.33 -18.82 1.16
CA ASN A 106 -11.39 -17.83 0.99
C ASN A 106 -11.13 -16.90 -0.22
N PRO A 107 -11.26 -17.42 -1.46
CA PRO A 107 -10.85 -16.71 -2.68
C PRO A 107 -11.67 -15.43 -2.95
N ASN A 108 -12.85 -15.30 -2.32
CA ASN A 108 -13.74 -14.15 -2.46
C ASN A 108 -13.56 -13.10 -1.35
N SER A 109 -12.52 -13.20 -0.53
CA SER A 109 -12.17 -12.17 0.46
C SER A 109 -11.09 -11.22 -0.06
N VAL A 110 -10.95 -10.03 0.54
CA VAL A 110 -9.86 -9.09 0.23
C VAL A 110 -8.49 -9.79 0.29
N ASN A 111 -8.26 -10.56 1.36
CA ASN A 111 -7.02 -11.31 1.54
C ASN A 111 -6.88 -12.44 0.51
N GLY A 112 -7.94 -13.20 0.22
CA GLY A 112 -7.89 -14.25 -0.80
C GLY A 112 -7.58 -13.70 -2.19
N VAL A 113 -8.24 -12.60 -2.59
CA VAL A 113 -7.93 -11.91 -3.85
C VAL A 113 -6.48 -11.43 -3.85
N LEU A 114 -6.01 -10.81 -2.77
CA LEU A 114 -4.62 -10.37 -2.66
C LEU A 114 -3.64 -11.54 -2.81
N LEU A 115 -3.88 -12.67 -2.12
CA LEU A 115 -3.05 -13.88 -2.23
C LEU A 115 -3.10 -14.51 -3.62
N ASN A 116 -4.25 -14.46 -4.29
CA ASN A 116 -4.35 -14.90 -5.68
C ASN A 116 -3.52 -14.01 -6.59
N CYS A 117 -3.58 -12.69 -6.43
CA CYS A 117 -2.70 -11.79 -7.19
C CYS A 117 -1.21 -11.99 -6.85
N VAL A 118 -0.90 -12.44 -5.63
CA VAL A 118 0.46 -12.77 -5.16
C VAL A 118 1.01 -14.02 -5.84
N PHE A 119 0.19 -15.07 -5.95
CA PHE A 119 0.67 -16.42 -6.29
C PHE A 119 0.19 -16.96 -7.64
N GLU A 120 -0.76 -16.32 -8.31
CA GLU A 120 -1.20 -16.72 -9.65
C GLU A 120 -0.31 -16.10 -10.74
N ASP A 121 -0.05 -16.87 -11.79
CA ASP A 121 0.67 -16.36 -12.95
C ASP A 121 -0.24 -15.44 -13.78
N ASP A 122 0.39 -14.43 -14.40
CA ASP A 122 -0.21 -13.36 -15.21
C ASP A 122 -1.02 -13.83 -16.45
N ASN A 123 -1.27 -15.13 -16.59
CA ASN A 123 -1.93 -15.73 -17.75
C ASN A 123 -3.44 -15.41 -17.82
N ASP A 124 -4.06 -14.98 -16.71
CA ASP A 124 -5.48 -14.58 -16.65
C ASP A 124 -5.72 -13.06 -16.81
N LYS A 125 -4.74 -12.31 -17.32
CA LYS A 125 -4.85 -10.85 -17.53
C LYS A 125 -5.94 -10.39 -18.51
N ASN A 126 -6.56 -11.33 -19.23
CA ASN A 126 -7.49 -11.00 -20.33
C ASN A 126 -8.98 -11.08 -19.94
N GLU A 127 -9.32 -11.44 -18.69
CA GLU A 127 -10.72 -11.42 -18.26
C GLU A 127 -11.13 -10.02 -17.82
N ILE A 128 -12.02 -9.39 -18.59
CA ILE A 128 -12.68 -8.14 -18.23
C ILE A 128 -13.74 -8.43 -17.17
N SER A 129 -13.60 -7.83 -16.00
CA SER A 129 -14.55 -7.98 -14.90
C SER A 129 -15.68 -6.94 -14.99
N SER A 130 -16.93 -7.40 -15.07
CA SER A 130 -18.11 -6.52 -15.00
C SER A 130 -18.41 -6.10 -13.56
N LEU A 131 -18.64 -4.81 -13.33
CA LEU A 131 -19.09 -4.27 -12.04
C LEU A 131 -20.61 -4.02 -12.05
N ASN A 132 -21.37 -4.87 -11.37
CA ASN A 132 -22.80 -4.67 -11.17
C ASN A 132 -23.06 -4.12 -9.78
N PHE A 133 -23.03 -2.79 -9.63
CA PHE A 133 -23.37 -2.14 -8.36
C PHE A 133 -24.65 -1.31 -8.45
N LYS A 134 -25.44 -1.40 -7.38
CA LYS A 134 -26.50 -0.45 -7.09
C LYS A 134 -25.99 0.48 -5.99
N ILE A 135 -25.56 1.68 -6.37
CA ILE A 135 -25.33 2.75 -5.40
C ILE A 135 -26.70 3.39 -5.13
N PRO A 136 -27.31 3.20 -3.96
CA PRO A 136 -28.56 3.86 -3.61
C PRO A 136 -28.40 5.38 -3.73
N MET A 137 -29.48 6.05 -4.16
CA MET A 137 -29.48 7.51 -4.34
C MET A 137 -29.42 8.25 -3.00
N PHE A 138 -29.85 7.61 -1.92
CA PHE A 138 -29.85 8.14 -0.56
C PHE A 138 -29.47 7.03 0.41
N GLU A 139 -28.42 7.24 1.17
CA GLU A 139 -28.00 6.36 2.27
C GLU A 139 -27.56 7.20 3.45
N LEU A 140 -27.97 6.81 4.66
CA LEU A 140 -27.66 7.55 5.89
C LEU A 140 -26.18 7.44 6.27
N ASP A 141 -25.51 6.37 5.84
CA ASP A 141 -24.08 6.12 6.07
C ASP A 141 -23.33 6.06 4.74
N ILE A 142 -23.21 7.22 4.11
CA ILE A 142 -22.57 7.35 2.80
C ILE A 142 -21.11 6.88 2.83
N ILE A 143 -20.40 7.12 3.94
CA ILE A 143 -18.97 6.77 4.10
C ILE A 143 -18.78 5.26 4.06
N LYS A 144 -19.58 4.51 4.84
CA LYS A 144 -19.52 3.05 4.82
C LYS A 144 -19.83 2.49 3.44
N MET A 145 -20.90 2.98 2.80
CA MET A 145 -21.26 2.58 1.44
C MET A 145 -20.11 2.80 0.45
N ILE A 146 -19.44 3.95 0.54
CA ILE A 146 -18.28 4.25 -0.32
C ILE A 146 -17.14 3.27 -0.06
N ASN A 147 -16.81 3.01 1.20
CA ASN A 147 -15.77 2.05 1.55
C ASN A 147 -16.08 0.65 1.04
N ASP A 148 -17.34 0.22 1.10
CA ASP A 148 -17.79 -1.05 0.54
C ASP A 148 -17.66 -1.08 -1.00
N VAL A 149 -17.98 0.03 -1.66
CA VAL A 149 -17.81 0.19 -3.11
C VAL A 149 -16.33 0.14 -3.49
N LEU A 150 -15.47 0.89 -2.81
CA LEU A 150 -14.02 0.92 -3.05
C LEU A 150 -13.40 -0.47 -2.84
N THR A 151 -13.79 -1.17 -1.78
CA THR A 151 -13.34 -2.55 -1.50
C THR A 151 -13.74 -3.49 -2.63
N GLN A 152 -14.95 -3.35 -3.17
CA GLN A 152 -15.39 -4.18 -4.29
C GLN A 152 -14.66 -3.84 -5.60
N ILE A 153 -14.36 -2.56 -5.86
CA ILE A 153 -13.52 -2.17 -7.01
C ILE A 153 -12.13 -2.78 -6.86
N GLU A 154 -11.49 -2.63 -5.70
CA GLU A 154 -10.17 -3.20 -5.40
C GLU A 154 -10.16 -4.72 -5.61
N MET A 155 -11.16 -5.43 -5.12
CA MET A 155 -11.25 -6.89 -5.30
C MET A 155 -11.52 -7.30 -6.76
N LYS A 156 -12.44 -6.61 -7.46
CA LYS A 156 -12.84 -6.96 -8.83
C LYS A 156 -11.78 -6.58 -9.86
N SER A 157 -11.07 -5.49 -9.65
CA SER A 157 -9.90 -5.13 -10.45
C SER A 157 -8.68 -5.99 -10.12
N LYS A 158 -8.78 -6.87 -9.10
CA LYS A 158 -7.65 -7.61 -8.54
C LYS A 158 -6.48 -6.66 -8.18
N PHE A 159 -6.82 -5.53 -7.54
CA PHE A 159 -5.91 -4.42 -7.23
C PHE A 159 -5.20 -3.86 -8.48
N GLY A 160 -5.97 -3.70 -9.56
CA GLY A 160 -5.51 -3.14 -10.83
C GLY A 160 -4.74 -4.11 -11.73
N THR A 161 -4.79 -5.43 -11.48
CA THR A 161 -4.20 -6.45 -12.38
C THR A 161 -5.13 -6.89 -13.50
N CYS A 162 -6.44 -6.67 -13.35
CA CYS A 162 -7.45 -7.00 -14.35
C CYS A 162 -8.19 -5.76 -14.81
N GLU A 163 -8.57 -5.76 -16.09
CA GLU A 163 -9.44 -4.72 -16.65
C GLU A 163 -10.85 -4.82 -16.06
N VAL A 164 -11.46 -3.64 -15.88
CA VAL A 164 -12.79 -3.50 -15.31
C VAL A 164 -13.67 -2.78 -16.32
N GLU A 165 -14.90 -3.26 -16.48
CA GLU A 165 -15.86 -2.63 -17.40
C GLU A 165 -16.13 -1.17 -17.02
N TYR A 166 -15.94 -0.27 -17.99
CA TYR A 166 -16.17 1.16 -17.82
C TYR A 166 -17.65 1.46 -17.57
N ASN A 167 -17.93 2.23 -16.51
CA ASN A 167 -19.28 2.73 -16.23
C ASN A 167 -19.22 4.25 -15.92
N PRO A 168 -19.71 5.11 -16.82
CA PRO A 168 -19.52 6.56 -16.70
C PRO A 168 -20.18 7.14 -15.44
N VAL A 169 -21.40 6.68 -15.12
CA VAL A 169 -22.16 7.18 -13.95
C VAL A 169 -21.44 6.81 -12.65
N PHE A 170 -20.93 5.58 -12.60
CA PHE A 170 -20.17 5.09 -11.45
C PHE A 170 -18.86 5.85 -11.28
N ASN A 171 -18.11 6.02 -12.37
CA ASN A 171 -16.82 6.69 -12.38
C ASN A 171 -16.96 8.15 -11.91
N SER A 172 -17.98 8.87 -12.36
CA SER A 172 -18.26 10.23 -11.90
C SER A 172 -18.60 10.31 -10.40
N LYS A 173 -19.22 9.27 -9.82
CA LYS A 173 -19.49 9.22 -8.37
C LYS A 173 -18.20 9.05 -7.55
N ILE A 174 -17.31 8.16 -7.99
CA ILE A 174 -16.00 7.97 -7.33
C ILE A 174 -15.16 9.24 -7.45
N GLU A 175 -15.18 9.90 -8.62
CA GLU A 175 -14.50 11.18 -8.82
C GLU A 175 -15.05 12.29 -7.91
N GLY A 176 -16.37 12.46 -7.86
CA GLY A 176 -17.01 13.40 -6.94
C GLY A 176 -16.64 13.12 -5.48
N MET A 177 -16.48 11.84 -5.13
CA MET A 177 -16.05 11.44 -3.80
C MET A 177 -14.61 11.78 -3.49
N ALA A 178 -13.69 11.51 -4.42
CA ALA A 178 -12.29 11.89 -4.27
C ALA A 178 -12.16 13.41 -4.02
N ILE A 179 -12.90 14.23 -4.79
CA ILE A 179 -12.92 15.68 -4.63
C ILE A 179 -13.50 16.08 -3.26
N HIS A 180 -14.56 15.42 -2.82
CA HIS A 180 -15.14 15.67 -1.50
C HIS A 180 -14.15 15.34 -0.37
N ALA A 181 -13.51 14.17 -0.43
CA ALA A 181 -12.51 13.73 0.53
C ALA A 181 -11.31 14.68 0.59
N MET A 182 -10.83 15.17 -0.56
CA MET A 182 -9.77 16.20 -0.60
C MET A 182 -10.16 17.47 0.16
N ARG A 183 -11.42 17.90 0.06
CA ARG A 183 -11.92 19.08 0.79
C ARG A 183 -12.05 18.85 2.30
N LEU A 184 -12.24 17.61 2.71
CA LEU A 184 -12.31 17.20 4.11
C LEU A 184 -10.95 16.80 4.69
N TYR A 185 -9.88 16.81 3.88
CA TYR A 185 -8.56 16.32 4.26
C TYR A 185 -8.54 14.83 4.69
N ASP A 186 -9.49 14.04 4.19
CA ASP A 186 -9.55 12.59 4.42
C ASP A 186 -8.59 11.88 3.45
N LEU A 187 -7.32 11.77 3.86
CA LEU A 187 -6.27 11.19 3.04
C LEU A 187 -6.56 9.75 2.62
N GLU A 188 -7.06 8.92 3.55
CA GLU A 188 -7.33 7.51 3.27
C GLU A 188 -8.35 7.38 2.14
N LEU A 189 -9.46 8.12 2.25
CA LEU A 189 -10.50 8.09 1.25
C LEU A 189 -10.04 8.67 -0.09
N VAL A 190 -9.22 9.73 -0.07
CA VAL A 190 -8.58 10.26 -1.28
C VAL A 190 -7.75 9.18 -1.96
N MET A 191 -6.81 8.56 -1.24
CA MET A 191 -5.88 7.57 -1.80
C MET A 191 -6.61 6.38 -2.40
N ARG A 192 -7.57 5.79 -1.67
CA ARG A 192 -8.39 4.68 -2.17
C ARG A 192 -9.21 5.07 -3.40
N SER A 193 -9.81 6.26 -3.40
CA SER A 193 -10.61 6.74 -4.54
C SER A 193 -9.76 6.98 -5.78
N LEU A 194 -8.55 7.53 -5.63
CA LEU A 194 -7.63 7.74 -6.76
C LEU A 194 -7.14 6.41 -7.35
N ARG A 195 -6.79 5.43 -6.51
CA ARG A 195 -6.45 4.08 -6.99
C ARG A 195 -7.64 3.42 -7.68
N ALA A 196 -8.85 3.54 -7.14
CA ALA A 196 -10.06 3.03 -7.78
C ALA A 196 -10.30 3.66 -9.16
N LEU A 197 -10.17 4.98 -9.29
CA LEU A 197 -10.27 5.66 -10.59
C LEU A 197 -9.19 5.19 -11.57
N ASN A 198 -7.97 4.92 -11.08
CA ASN A 198 -6.90 4.35 -11.88
C ASN A 198 -7.24 2.94 -12.38
N TYR A 199 -7.82 2.09 -11.51
CA TYR A 199 -8.26 0.74 -11.86
C TYR A 199 -9.42 0.73 -12.87
N LEU A 200 -10.25 1.76 -12.85
CA LEU A 200 -11.37 1.96 -13.79
C LEU A 200 -10.95 2.67 -15.09
N GLU A 201 -9.64 2.85 -15.29
CA GLU A 201 -9.04 3.55 -16.43
C GLU A 201 -9.57 4.97 -16.69
N CYS A 202 -9.95 5.70 -15.64
CA CYS A 202 -10.44 7.07 -15.71
C CYS A 202 -9.33 8.10 -15.97
N LYS A 203 -8.56 7.96 -17.06
CA LYS A 203 -7.34 8.73 -17.34
C LYS A 203 -7.56 10.24 -17.42
N GLU A 204 -8.75 10.68 -17.81
CA GLU A 204 -9.12 12.10 -17.91
C GLU A 204 -9.77 12.66 -16.63
N SER A 205 -9.79 11.89 -15.54
CA SER A 205 -10.38 12.34 -14.28
C SER A 205 -9.64 13.56 -13.72
N LEU A 206 -10.40 14.62 -13.46
CA LEU A 206 -9.95 15.80 -12.73
C LEU A 206 -9.46 15.43 -11.33
N ALA A 207 -10.13 14.47 -10.66
CA ALA A 207 -9.66 13.97 -9.37
C ALA A 207 -8.27 13.33 -9.46
N ILE A 208 -7.96 12.54 -10.50
CA ILE A 208 -6.59 12.02 -10.69
C ILE A 208 -5.58 13.15 -10.90
N GLN A 209 -5.91 14.09 -11.80
CA GLN A 209 -5.02 15.20 -12.13
C GLN A 209 -4.68 16.07 -10.92
N THR A 210 -5.69 16.39 -10.10
CA THR A 210 -5.54 17.26 -8.92
C THR A 210 -5.13 16.50 -7.66
N GLY A 211 -5.52 15.24 -7.54
CA GLY A 211 -5.31 14.42 -6.36
C GLY A 211 -3.84 14.08 -6.11
N LEU A 212 -3.05 13.91 -7.17
CA LEU A 212 -1.61 13.77 -7.05
C LEU A 212 -0.98 15.00 -6.40
N ASP A 213 -1.28 16.19 -6.92
CA ASP A 213 -0.76 17.42 -6.34
C ASP A 213 -1.26 17.59 -4.90
N PHE A 214 -2.53 17.31 -4.63
CA PHE A 214 -3.06 17.32 -3.27
C PHE A 214 -2.22 16.45 -2.31
N ILE A 215 -1.98 15.17 -2.64
CA ILE A 215 -1.17 14.26 -1.82
C ILE A 215 0.25 14.81 -1.60
N LEU A 216 0.89 15.33 -2.65
CA LEU A 216 2.24 15.90 -2.55
C LEU A 216 2.29 17.10 -1.60
N HIS A 217 1.23 17.91 -1.52
CA HIS A 217 1.14 19.06 -0.62
C HIS A 217 0.83 18.67 0.84
N GLN A 218 0.38 17.43 1.10
CA GLN A 218 0.19 16.93 2.47
C GLN A 218 1.48 16.47 3.14
N GLN A 219 2.64 16.53 2.46
CA GLN A 219 3.89 16.11 3.08
C GLN A 219 4.38 17.13 4.12
N CYS A 220 4.57 16.66 5.35
CA CYS A 220 5.11 17.44 6.46
C CYS A 220 6.62 17.70 6.31
N THR A 221 7.15 18.55 7.19
CA THR A 221 8.59 18.87 7.25
C THR A 221 9.43 17.67 7.69
N ASP A 222 8.89 16.83 8.58
CA ASP A 222 9.51 15.59 9.06
C ASP A 222 9.47 14.46 8.02
N GLY A 223 8.73 14.61 6.93
CA GLY A 223 8.58 13.61 5.86
C GLY A 223 7.33 12.75 5.97
N SER A 224 6.60 12.79 7.09
CA SER A 224 5.28 12.16 7.23
C SER A 224 4.20 12.88 6.42
N PHE A 225 2.95 12.39 6.45
CA PHE A 225 1.86 12.89 5.62
C PHE A 225 0.61 13.18 6.43
N GLY A 226 -0.05 14.30 6.17
CA GLY A 226 -1.34 14.65 6.74
C GLY A 226 -1.26 15.57 7.96
N ASP A 227 -2.42 16.08 8.35
CA ASP A 227 -2.59 16.89 9.55
C ASP A 227 -3.11 16.00 10.69
N PHE A 228 -2.19 15.63 11.59
CA PHE A 228 -2.53 14.84 12.76
C PHE A 228 -2.69 15.71 14.01
N GLU A 229 -2.82 17.04 13.93
CA GLU A 229 -2.91 17.89 15.12
C GLU A 229 -4.10 17.52 16.02
N THR A 230 -5.24 17.17 15.44
CA THR A 230 -6.42 16.71 16.18
C THR A 230 -6.19 15.35 16.82
N ALA A 231 -5.71 14.36 16.05
CA ALA A 231 -5.37 13.03 16.58
C ALA A 231 -4.31 13.12 17.69
N PHE A 232 -3.29 13.94 17.48
CA PHE A 232 -2.24 14.22 18.45
C PHE A 232 -2.83 14.82 19.73
N SER A 233 -3.75 15.78 19.62
CA SER A 233 -4.41 16.40 20.78
C SER A 233 -5.25 15.40 21.58
N GLU A 234 -5.85 14.42 20.92
CA GLU A 234 -6.65 13.37 21.55
C GLU A 234 -5.79 12.33 22.29
N VAL A 235 -4.70 11.86 21.66
CA VAL A 235 -3.88 10.77 22.23
C VAL A 235 -2.66 11.24 23.04
N LYS A 236 -2.29 12.52 23.03
CA LYS A 236 -1.09 13.05 23.71
C LYS A 236 -1.03 12.75 25.22
N ASN A 237 -2.20 12.61 25.86
CA ASN A 237 -2.28 12.33 27.29
C ASN A 237 -2.41 10.83 27.61
N GLU A 238 -2.42 9.97 26.60
CA GLU A 238 -2.49 8.52 26.79
C GLU A 238 -1.09 7.93 26.99
N ALA A 239 -1.00 6.85 27.79
CA ALA A 239 0.28 6.21 28.11
C ALA A 239 1.08 5.73 26.88
N ASN A 240 0.41 5.54 25.73
CA ASN A 240 1.00 5.07 24.47
C ASN A 240 0.80 6.07 23.30
N GLY A 241 0.49 7.34 23.58
CA GLY A 241 0.12 8.31 22.55
C GLY A 241 1.13 8.42 21.41
N GLU A 242 2.44 8.48 21.72
CA GLU A 242 3.50 8.57 20.71
C GLU A 242 3.57 7.34 19.79
N ILE A 243 3.33 6.13 20.34
CA ILE A 243 3.33 4.88 19.57
C ILE A 243 2.12 4.87 18.63
N THR A 244 0.94 5.25 19.13
CA THR A 244 -0.29 5.36 18.33
C THR A 244 -0.12 6.35 17.17
N ILE A 245 0.49 7.52 17.43
CA ILE A 245 0.77 8.52 16.39
C ILE A 245 1.72 7.96 15.33
N LEU A 246 2.78 7.26 15.75
CA LEU A 246 3.72 6.64 14.82
C LEU A 246 3.03 5.59 13.94
N GLN A 247 2.15 4.77 14.51
CA GLN A 247 1.34 3.79 13.76
C GLN A 247 0.49 4.45 12.68
N ILE A 248 -0.22 5.53 13.04
CA ILE A 248 -1.05 6.29 12.08
C ILE A 248 -0.19 6.90 10.97
N LYS A 249 0.95 7.50 11.32
CA LYS A 249 1.88 8.08 10.34
C LYS A 249 2.43 7.03 9.37
N LEU A 250 2.80 5.86 9.86
CA LEU A 250 3.32 4.77 9.05
C LEU A 250 2.25 4.23 8.08
N GLU A 251 1.04 3.99 8.57
CA GLU A 251 -0.06 3.50 7.74
C GLU A 251 -0.39 4.50 6.62
N THR A 252 -0.49 5.78 6.98
CA THR A 252 -0.73 6.86 6.00
C THR A 252 0.40 6.92 4.96
N ALA A 253 1.67 6.83 5.39
CA ALA A 253 2.81 6.85 4.48
C ALA A 253 2.82 5.66 3.50
N ILE A 254 2.44 4.47 3.97
CA ILE A 254 2.29 3.27 3.13
C ILE A 254 1.23 3.50 2.05
N GLN A 255 0.04 3.98 2.45
CA GLN A 255 -1.04 4.26 1.51
C GLN A 255 -0.64 5.34 0.48
N VAL A 256 0.09 6.37 0.92
CA VAL A 256 0.59 7.44 0.03
C VAL A 256 1.55 6.87 -0.99
N LEU A 257 2.57 6.12 -0.55
CA LEU A 257 3.56 5.57 -1.47
C LEU A 257 2.95 4.54 -2.43
N TRP A 258 2.00 3.72 -1.96
CA TRP A 258 1.25 2.83 -2.83
C TRP A 258 0.50 3.63 -3.92
N THR A 259 -0.25 4.65 -3.53
CA THR A 259 -1.02 5.48 -4.47
C THR A 259 -0.09 6.19 -5.47
N LEU A 260 1.00 6.79 -5.01
CA LEU A 260 1.99 7.42 -5.87
C LEU A 260 2.64 6.42 -6.83
N TYR A 261 2.95 5.21 -6.37
CA TYR A 261 3.51 4.16 -7.21
C TYR A 261 2.56 3.83 -8.36
N GLU A 262 1.28 3.60 -8.09
CA GLU A 262 0.32 3.17 -9.11
C GLU A 262 -0.06 4.27 -10.10
N LEU A 263 -0.14 5.52 -9.64
CA LEU A 263 -0.52 6.64 -10.51
C LEU A 263 0.64 7.14 -11.37
N THR A 264 1.89 6.80 -11.04
CA THR A 264 3.08 7.33 -11.74
C THR A 264 3.85 6.31 -12.56
N LYS A 265 3.61 5.01 -12.37
CA LYS A 265 4.28 3.95 -13.13
C LYS A 265 3.32 3.38 -14.17
N ASP A 266 3.70 3.52 -15.44
CA ASP A 266 2.94 2.98 -16.57
C ASP A 266 2.65 1.48 -16.39
N LYS A 267 1.34 1.17 -16.33
CA LYS A 267 0.69 -0.14 -16.54
C LYS A 267 1.08 -1.32 -15.65
N ASN A 268 1.95 -1.13 -14.66
CA ASN A 268 2.28 -2.19 -13.71
C ASN A 268 1.78 -1.79 -12.33
N ASN A 269 0.63 -2.32 -11.92
CA ASN A 269 0.14 -2.21 -10.55
C ASN A 269 1.20 -2.71 -9.54
N LEU A 270 1.08 -2.25 -8.30
CA LEU A 270 2.06 -2.53 -7.26
C LEU A 270 2.23 -4.05 -7.05
N ILE A 271 1.11 -4.74 -6.97
CA ILE A 271 0.99 -6.17 -6.69
C ILE A 271 1.82 -6.97 -7.69
N SER A 272 1.57 -6.88 -9.00
CA SER A 272 2.32 -7.59 -10.04
C SER A 272 3.85 -7.46 -9.96
N ARG A 273 4.36 -6.33 -9.44
CA ARG A 273 5.80 -6.07 -9.31
C ARG A 273 6.42 -6.64 -8.05
N ILE A 274 5.67 -6.74 -6.95
CA ILE A 274 6.14 -7.41 -5.74
C ILE A 274 6.46 -8.89 -6.06
N PHE A 275 5.78 -9.50 -7.04
CA PHE A 275 5.91 -10.94 -7.32
C PHE A 275 6.90 -11.33 -8.41
N ASN A 276 7.39 -10.40 -9.22
CA ASN A 276 8.52 -10.72 -10.11
C ASN A 276 9.79 -11.08 -9.29
N SER A 277 9.93 -10.63 -8.05
CA SER A 277 10.96 -11.18 -7.16
C SER A 277 10.61 -12.58 -6.67
N HIS A 278 9.32 -12.89 -6.45
CA HIS A 278 8.85 -14.18 -5.90
C HIS A 278 8.85 -15.34 -6.92
N LYS A 279 8.72 -15.06 -8.22
CA LYS A 279 8.71 -16.09 -9.28
C LYS A 279 10.01 -16.89 -9.38
N HIS A 280 11.15 -16.33 -8.95
CA HIS A 280 12.41 -17.06 -8.88
C HIS A 280 12.43 -18.13 -7.77
N PHE A 281 11.53 -18.06 -6.79
CA PHE A 281 11.55 -18.97 -5.63
C PHE A 281 10.89 -20.32 -5.90
N ASN A 282 9.86 -20.37 -6.76
CA ASN A 282 9.24 -21.64 -7.16
C ASN A 282 10.19 -22.53 -7.98
N GLN A 283 11.25 -21.95 -8.56
CA GLN A 283 12.29 -22.68 -9.29
C GLN A 283 13.35 -23.31 -8.38
N ILE A 284 13.40 -22.95 -7.08
CA ILE A 284 14.41 -23.46 -6.12
C ILE A 284 13.91 -24.73 -5.41
N LYS A 285 12.59 -25.01 -5.43
CA LYS A 285 12.00 -26.22 -4.82
C LYS A 285 11.79 -27.40 -5.79
N THR A 286 12.05 -27.20 -7.09
CA THR A 286 12.03 -28.26 -8.14
C THR A 286 13.44 -28.56 -8.62
#